data_AF-A0A4Q2JKM6-F1
#
_entry.id   AF-A0A4Q2JKM6-F1
#
_cell.length_a   1.000
_cell.length_b   1.000
_cell.length_c   1.000
_cell.angle_alpha   90.00
_cell.angle_beta   90.00
_cell.angle_gamma   90.00
#
_symmetry.space_group_name_H-M   'P 1'
#
loop_
_entity.id
_entity.type
_entity.pdbx_description
1 polymer ?
#
loop_
_entity_poly.entity_id
_entity_poly.type
_entity_poly.pdbx_seq_one_letter_code
_entity_poly.pdbx_strand_id
1 'polypeptide(L)'
;MRRLRLLGLAAAVVASSTVSGCSLACTTIGWIDAVNVELDGSAGEVAAVELCTDGVCASAAPLLPASDEPLHVMTALPEASATPSSAPADVALLFSTERVDEDTWRILFPAQQPDSLTVRAVTATGEVLAEREAAIEWRRVGGSEQCGGPSEGEPISLDIP
;
A
#
# COMPACT_ATOMS: atom_id res chain seq x y z
N MET A 1 8.77 59.24 -58.80
CA MET A 1 8.92 58.45 -60.04
C MET A 1 10.13 57.52 -59.91
N ARG A 2 9.94 56.19 -60.04
CA ARG A 2 10.92 55.12 -60.39
C ARG A 2 12.10 54.93 -59.39
N ARG A 3 12.37 53.76 -58.79
CA ARG A 3 12.58 52.39 -59.30
C ARG A 3 12.44 51.42 -58.11
N LEU A 4 11.56 50.40 -58.18
CA LEU A 4 11.81 49.00 -58.55
C LEU A 4 12.80 48.21 -57.66
N ARG A 5 12.21 47.39 -56.77
CA ARG A 5 12.56 46.03 -56.31
C ARG A 5 14.01 45.70 -55.91
N LEU A 6 14.17 45.22 -54.67
CA LEU A 6 15.04 44.08 -54.35
C LEU A 6 14.36 43.24 -53.26
N LEU A 7 14.06 41.98 -53.60
CA LEU A 7 13.65 40.93 -52.69
C LEU A 7 14.80 40.67 -51.70
N GLY A 8 14.47 40.50 -50.42
CA GLY A 8 15.46 40.19 -49.38
C GLY A 8 14.84 39.41 -48.23
N LEU A 9 15.03 38.10 -48.28
CA LEU A 9 15.16 37.15 -47.17
C LEU A 9 13.95 36.91 -46.26
N ALA A 10 13.39 35.71 -46.49
CA ALA A 10 12.78 34.83 -45.51
C ALA A 10 13.19 35.10 -44.05
N ALA A 11 12.20 35.42 -43.23
CA ALA A 11 12.20 35.07 -41.82
C ALA A 11 10.77 34.63 -41.48
N ALA A 12 10.48 33.37 -41.78
CA ALA A 12 9.35 32.67 -41.18
C ALA A 12 9.63 32.59 -39.67
N VAL A 13 9.22 33.62 -38.94
CA VAL A 13 9.15 33.58 -37.48
C VAL A 13 7.92 32.76 -37.12
N VAL A 14 8.04 31.45 -37.32
CA VAL A 14 7.26 30.47 -36.55
C VAL A 14 7.91 30.49 -35.17
N ALA A 15 7.57 31.50 -34.37
CA ALA A 15 7.91 31.53 -32.96
C ALA A 15 7.07 30.46 -32.29
N SER A 16 7.70 29.29 -32.20
CA SER A 16 7.36 28.13 -31.40
C SER A 16 6.62 28.54 -30.15
N SER A 17 5.32 28.24 -30.09
CA SER A 17 4.58 28.17 -28.85
C SER A 17 5.22 27.07 -28.02
N THR A 18 6.23 27.42 -27.22
CA THR A 18 6.67 26.59 -26.10
C THR A 18 5.52 26.58 -25.11
N VAL A 19 4.56 25.68 -25.34
CA VAL A 19 3.71 25.19 -24.27
C VAL A 19 4.69 24.64 -23.26
N SER A 20 4.98 25.41 -22.21
CA SER A 20 5.64 24.93 -21.01
C SER A 20 4.81 23.74 -20.56
N GLY A 21 5.30 22.55 -20.89
CA GLY A 21 4.63 21.30 -20.62
C GLY A 21 4.30 21.24 -19.14
N CYS A 22 3.15 20.66 -18.84
CA CYS A 22 2.84 20.17 -17.51
C CYS A 22 4.09 19.48 -16.98
N SER A 23 4.73 20.06 -15.96
CA SER A 23 5.70 19.33 -15.16
C SER A 23 4.96 18.11 -14.64
N LEU A 24 5.34 16.91 -15.07
CA LEU A 24 4.87 15.66 -14.51
C LEU A 24 5.39 15.58 -13.07
N ALA A 25 4.77 16.35 -12.17
CA ALA A 25 4.96 16.21 -10.75
C ALA A 25 4.13 14.98 -10.35
N CYS A 26 4.82 13.90 -9.99
CA CYS A 26 4.18 12.75 -9.39
C CYS A 26 3.48 13.25 -8.12
N THR A 27 2.16 13.35 -8.15
CA THR A 27 1.40 13.68 -6.94
C THR A 27 1.68 12.56 -5.95
N THR A 28 2.28 12.86 -4.80
CA THR A 28 2.52 11.91 -3.71
C THR A 28 1.18 11.52 -3.07
N ILE A 29 0.36 10.79 -3.82
CA ILE A 29 -0.74 10.00 -3.29
C ILE A 29 -0.10 8.62 -3.10
N GLY A 30 0.03 8.19 -1.84
CA GLY A 30 0.60 6.88 -1.53
C GLY A 30 -0.15 5.78 -2.28
N TRP A 31 0.59 4.80 -2.80
CA TRP A 31 0.00 3.61 -3.43
C TRP A 31 -0.32 2.58 -2.36
N ILE A 32 -1.23 1.67 -2.68
CA ILE A 32 -1.52 0.50 -1.86
C ILE A 32 -1.00 -0.71 -2.64
N ASP A 33 -0.06 -1.41 -2.04
CA ASP A 33 0.45 -2.69 -2.52
C ASP A 33 -0.41 -3.82 -1.93
N ALA A 34 -0.52 -4.95 -2.62
CA ALA A 34 -1.40 -6.04 -2.17
C ALA A 34 -0.79 -7.43 -2.39
N VAL A 35 -1.14 -8.38 -1.51
CA VAL A 35 -0.86 -9.81 -1.65
C VAL A 35 -2.15 -10.58 -1.41
N ASN A 36 -2.45 -11.55 -2.26
CA ASN A 36 -3.57 -12.46 -2.04
C ASN A 36 -3.12 -13.67 -1.21
N VAL A 37 -4.03 -14.17 -0.38
CA VAL A 37 -3.92 -15.42 0.35
C VAL A 37 -5.03 -16.32 -0.15
N GLU A 38 -4.64 -17.45 -0.74
CA GLU A 38 -5.54 -18.44 -1.32
C GLU A 38 -5.70 -19.59 -0.32
N LEU A 39 -6.94 -19.92 0.03
CA LEU A 39 -7.28 -20.97 0.99
C LEU A 39 -7.65 -22.24 0.23
N ASP A 40 -6.81 -23.24 0.31
CA ASP A 40 -7.07 -24.55 -0.26
C ASP A 40 -7.74 -25.46 0.77
N GLY A 41 -8.84 -26.13 0.43
CA GLY A 41 -9.54 -27.05 1.35
C GLY A 41 -10.73 -26.42 2.07
N SER A 42 -10.87 -26.64 3.38
CA SER A 42 -12.07 -26.27 4.16
C SER A 42 -12.15 -24.77 4.52
N ALA A 43 -12.09 -23.89 3.51
CA ALA A 43 -12.00 -22.43 3.69
C ALA A 43 -13.13 -21.80 4.54
N GLY A 44 -14.31 -22.42 4.59
CA GLY A 44 -15.45 -21.97 5.39
C GLY A 44 -15.23 -21.97 6.90
N GLU A 45 -14.23 -22.69 7.41
CA GLU A 45 -13.87 -22.70 8.84
C GLU A 45 -12.97 -21.53 9.24
N VAL A 46 -12.30 -20.92 8.27
CA VAL A 46 -11.43 -19.76 8.49
C VAL A 46 -12.33 -18.55 8.78
N ALA A 47 -12.13 -17.90 9.92
CA ALA A 47 -12.82 -16.66 10.26
C ALA A 47 -11.96 -15.42 10.00
N ALA A 48 -10.64 -15.54 10.16
CA ALA A 48 -9.70 -14.45 9.91
C ALA A 48 -8.37 -14.95 9.34
N VAL A 49 -7.73 -14.09 8.56
CA VAL A 49 -6.31 -14.19 8.18
C VAL A 49 -5.52 -13.13 8.93
N GLU A 50 -4.48 -13.57 9.62
CA GLU A 50 -3.58 -12.77 10.44
C GLU A 50 -2.19 -12.69 9.79
N LEU A 51 -1.51 -11.58 10.03
CA LEU A 51 -0.09 -11.44 9.73
C LEU A 51 0.72 -11.52 11.02
N CYS A 52 1.78 -12.32 11.00
CA CYS A 52 2.64 -12.57 12.14
C CYS A 52 4.01 -11.92 11.95
N THR A 53 4.53 -11.28 12.98
CA THR A 53 5.88 -10.72 13.06
C THR A 53 6.43 -11.00 14.45
N ASP A 54 7.62 -11.58 14.53
CA ASP A 54 8.27 -11.98 15.80
C ASP A 54 7.37 -12.81 16.73
N GLY A 55 6.53 -13.67 16.15
CA GLY A 55 5.59 -14.53 16.88
C GLY A 55 4.35 -13.80 17.41
N VAL A 56 4.22 -12.50 17.18
CA VAL A 56 3.01 -11.72 17.47
C VAL A 56 2.19 -11.60 16.18
N CYS A 57 0.94 -12.04 16.22
CA CYS A 57 0.06 -11.98 15.06
C CYS A 57 -1.05 -10.96 15.28
N ALA A 58 -1.36 -10.23 14.22
CA ALA A 58 -2.45 -9.28 14.18
C ALA A 58 -3.31 -9.57 12.94
N SER A 59 -4.62 -9.61 13.14
CA SER A 59 -5.58 -9.37 12.08
C SER A 59 -5.80 -7.86 11.94
N ALA A 60 -6.30 -7.40 10.78
CA ALA A 60 -6.88 -6.08 10.75
C ALA A 60 -7.97 -6.02 11.82
N ALA A 61 -7.82 -5.12 12.78
CA ALA A 61 -8.88 -4.83 13.72
C ALA A 61 -10.15 -4.58 12.90
N PRO A 62 -11.30 -5.20 13.24
CA PRO A 62 -12.56 -4.79 12.66
C PRO A 62 -12.63 -3.27 12.75
N LEU A 63 -13.00 -2.60 11.66
CA LEU A 63 -13.37 -1.18 11.73
C LEU A 63 -14.60 -1.13 12.66
N LEU A 64 -14.36 -1.11 13.97
CA LEU A 64 -15.39 -0.85 14.94
C LEU A 64 -15.99 0.48 14.51
N PRO A 65 -17.32 0.59 14.36
CA PRO A 65 -17.93 1.87 14.09
C PRO A 65 -17.41 2.84 15.14
N ALA A 66 -16.88 3.98 14.69
CA ALA A 66 -16.41 5.02 15.58
C ALA A 66 -17.49 5.23 16.64
N SER A 67 -17.18 4.96 17.90
CA SER A 67 -18.15 5.16 18.95
C SER A 67 -18.54 6.64 18.93
N ASP A 68 -19.84 6.94 18.93
CA ASP A 68 -20.37 8.31 19.10
C ASP A 68 -20.05 8.88 20.51
N GLU A 69 -19.20 8.20 21.29
CA GLU A 69 -18.76 8.69 22.58
C GLU A 69 -17.79 9.85 22.35
N PRO A 70 -18.04 11.03 22.94
CA PRO A 70 -17.15 12.17 22.78
C PRO A 70 -15.77 11.80 23.30
N LEU A 71 -14.77 11.87 22.41
CA LEU A 71 -13.39 11.60 22.76
C LEU A 71 -12.94 12.65 23.78
N HIS A 72 -12.72 12.21 25.03
CA HIS A 72 -12.21 13.08 26.08
C HIS A 72 -10.71 13.28 25.86
N VAL A 73 -10.36 14.36 25.17
CA VAL A 73 -8.96 14.74 24.92
C VAL A 73 -8.36 15.26 26.23
N MET A 74 -7.43 14.50 26.81
CA MET A 74 -6.56 15.00 27.87
C MET A 74 -5.32 15.62 27.23
N THR A 75 -5.13 16.92 27.44
CA THR A 75 -3.88 17.60 27.07
C THR A 75 -2.77 17.14 28.00
N ALA A 76 -1.75 16.47 27.46
CA ALA A 76 -0.55 16.15 28.23
C ALA A 76 0.15 17.44 28.65
N LEU A 77 0.48 17.57 29.94
CA LEU A 77 1.36 18.62 30.43
C LEU A 77 2.78 18.39 29.88
N PRO A 78 3.55 19.45 29.56
CA PRO A 78 4.86 19.33 28.90
C PRO A 78 5.86 18.41 29.63
N GLU A 79 5.71 18.29 30.94
CA GLU A 79 6.61 17.57 31.84
C GLU A 79 6.47 16.03 31.77
N ALA A 80 5.44 15.52 31.09
CA ALA A 80 5.25 14.09 30.82
C ALA A 80 5.87 13.64 29.48
N SER A 81 6.50 14.56 28.74
CA SER A 81 7.23 14.24 27.51
C SER A 81 8.51 13.48 27.86
N ALA A 82 8.39 12.19 28.14
CA ALA A 82 9.55 11.30 28.07
C ALA A 82 10.11 11.42 26.65
N THR A 83 11.40 11.78 26.53
CA THR A 83 12.11 11.72 25.25
C THR A 83 11.89 10.30 24.70
N PRO A 84 11.27 10.12 23.52
CA PRO A 84 11.18 8.80 22.94
C PRO A 84 12.60 8.25 22.83
N SER A 85 12.82 7.10 23.47
CA SER A 85 14.08 6.37 23.38
C SER A 85 14.39 6.21 21.90
N SER A 86 15.54 6.72 21.47
CA SER A 86 16.04 6.58 20.09
C SER A 86 16.52 5.15 19.80
N ALA A 87 15.81 4.14 20.31
CA ALA A 87 15.89 2.82 19.72
C ALA A 87 15.50 2.97 18.25
N PRO A 88 16.16 2.26 17.31
CA PRO A 88 15.64 2.20 15.96
C PRO A 88 14.17 1.77 16.08
N ALA A 89 13.25 2.58 15.54
CA ALA A 89 11.91 2.12 15.34
C ALA A 89 12.03 0.99 14.33
N ASP A 90 11.94 -0.26 14.78
CA ASP A 90 11.59 -1.35 13.89
C ASP A 90 10.35 -0.86 13.14
N VAL A 91 10.47 -0.71 11.81
CA VAL A 91 9.41 -0.13 11.00
C VAL A 91 8.26 -1.13 11.04
N ALA A 92 7.31 -0.89 11.94
CA ALA A 92 6.14 -1.75 12.09
C ALA A 92 5.39 -1.78 10.76
N LEU A 93 5.15 -2.99 10.24
CA LEU A 93 4.37 -3.17 9.04
C LEU A 93 2.96 -2.60 9.26
N LEU A 94 2.56 -1.68 8.39
CA LEU A 94 1.20 -1.17 8.33
C LEU A 94 0.48 -2.01 7.29
N PHE A 95 -0.55 -2.72 7.72
CA PHE A 95 -1.31 -3.57 6.84
C PHE A 95 -2.78 -3.63 7.25
N SER A 96 -3.62 -4.05 6.31
CA SER A 96 -4.99 -4.46 6.60
C SER A 96 -5.31 -5.75 5.84
N THR A 97 -6.16 -6.60 6.42
CA THR A 97 -6.66 -7.81 5.79
C THR A 97 -8.13 -7.65 5.45
N GLU A 98 -8.52 -8.06 4.26
CA GLU A 98 -9.90 -8.07 3.79
C GLU A 98 -10.23 -9.43 3.18
N ARG A 99 -11.44 -9.93 3.43
CA ARG A 99 -11.94 -11.10 2.73
C ARG A 99 -12.50 -10.66 1.39
N VAL A 100 -11.98 -11.22 0.30
CA VAL A 100 -12.42 -10.91 -1.06
C VAL A 100 -13.60 -11.80 -1.44
N ASP A 101 -13.47 -13.11 -1.17
CA ASP A 101 -14.50 -14.13 -1.41
C ASP A 101 -14.35 -15.32 -0.42
N GLU A 102 -14.85 -16.51 -0.77
CA GLU A 102 -14.87 -17.67 0.13
C GLU A 102 -13.46 -18.17 0.46
N ASP A 103 -12.63 -18.29 -0.57
CA ASP A 103 -11.29 -18.87 -0.56
C ASP A 103 -10.17 -17.83 -0.67
N THR A 104 -10.48 -16.57 -0.94
CA THR A 104 -9.46 -15.52 -1.11
C THR A 104 -9.55 -14.44 -0.04
N TRP A 105 -8.42 -14.23 0.63
CA TRP A 105 -8.15 -13.06 1.44
C TRP A 105 -7.12 -12.16 0.76
N ARG A 106 -7.16 -10.87 1.06
CA ARG A 106 -6.22 -9.89 0.52
C ARG A 106 -5.62 -9.07 1.64
N ILE A 107 -4.29 -8.99 1.62
CA ILE A 107 -3.51 -8.18 2.55
C ILE A 107 -3.06 -6.93 1.79
N LEU A 108 -3.38 -5.75 2.33
CA LEU A 108 -3.05 -4.45 1.77
C LEU A 108 -1.92 -3.81 2.57
N PHE A 109 -0.93 -3.24 1.87
CA PHE A 109 0.23 -2.58 2.44
C PHE A 109 0.33 -1.15 1.88
N PRO A 110 0.09 -0.10 2.69
CA PRO A 110 0.24 1.28 2.23
C PRO A 110 1.73 1.60 2.03
N ALA A 111 2.14 1.72 0.76
CA ALA A 111 3.50 2.05 0.32
C ALA A 111 4.60 1.21 0.99
N GLN A 112 4.33 -0.07 1.27
CA GLN A 112 5.25 -1.02 1.89
C GLN A 112 5.26 -2.34 1.11
N GLN A 113 6.45 -2.89 0.96
CA GLN A 113 6.69 -4.12 0.19
C GLN A 113 7.64 -5.02 0.98
N PRO A 114 7.17 -5.69 2.05
CA PRO A 114 7.99 -6.60 2.81
C PRO A 114 8.53 -7.74 1.94
N ASP A 115 9.76 -8.19 2.25
CA ASP A 115 10.43 -9.29 1.55
C ASP A 115 9.86 -10.67 1.90
N SER A 116 9.30 -10.81 3.11
CA SER A 116 8.61 -12.02 3.56
C SER A 116 7.42 -11.70 4.45
N LEU A 117 6.46 -12.62 4.47
CA LEU A 117 5.25 -12.56 5.28
C LEU A 117 5.02 -13.92 5.95
N THR A 118 4.71 -13.90 7.25
CA THR A 118 4.16 -15.07 7.94
C THR A 118 2.66 -14.87 8.11
N VAL A 119 1.87 -15.71 7.45
CA VAL A 119 0.42 -15.61 7.38
C VAL A 119 -0.22 -16.78 8.14
N ARG A 120 -1.28 -16.49 8.88
CA ARG A 120 -2.00 -17.49 9.68
C ARG A 120 -3.50 -17.42 9.45
N ALA A 121 -4.11 -18.57 9.20
CA ALA A 121 -5.56 -18.73 9.14
C ALA A 121 -6.08 -19.23 10.49
N VAL A 122 -7.10 -18.56 11.04
CA VAL A 122 -7.70 -18.90 12.34
C VAL A 122 -9.21 -19.01 12.27
N THR A 123 -9.79 -19.83 13.14
CA THR A 123 -11.25 -19.92 13.34
C THR A 123 -11.78 -18.72 14.13
N ALA A 124 -13.11 -18.62 14.28
CA ALA A 124 -13.75 -17.54 15.05
C ALA A 124 -13.40 -17.57 16.55
N THR A 125 -12.92 -18.71 17.06
CA THR A 125 -12.46 -18.86 18.45
C THR A 125 -10.96 -18.59 18.61
N GLY A 126 -10.25 -18.30 17.51
CA GLY A 126 -8.81 -18.09 17.50
C GLY A 126 -7.98 -19.37 17.41
N GLU A 127 -8.60 -20.51 17.08
CA GLU A 127 -7.87 -21.75 16.81
C GLU A 127 -7.12 -21.63 15.48
N VAL A 128 -5.85 -22.05 15.45
CA VAL A 128 -5.00 -22.01 14.26
C VAL A 128 -5.30 -23.20 13.36
N LEU A 129 -5.72 -22.93 12.13
CA LEU A 129 -5.97 -23.96 11.11
C LEU A 129 -4.73 -24.20 10.25
N ALA A 130 -4.05 -23.12 9.86
CA ALA A 130 -2.82 -23.17 9.06
C ALA A 130 -1.95 -21.93 9.32
N GLU A 131 -0.63 -22.10 9.20
CA GLU A 131 0.35 -21.01 9.27
C GLU A 131 1.46 -21.26 8.24
N ARG A 132 1.91 -20.22 7.55
CA ARG A 132 2.96 -20.31 6.53
C ARG A 132 3.77 -19.03 6.46
N GLU A 133 5.09 -19.18 6.37
CA GLU A 133 5.99 -18.11 5.94
C GLU A 133 6.24 -18.20 4.42
N ALA A 134 6.20 -17.05 3.75
CA ALA A 134 6.44 -16.93 2.32
C ALA A 134 7.32 -15.71 2.02
N ALA A 135 8.28 -15.88 1.11
CA ALA A 135 8.96 -14.75 0.48
C ALA A 135 8.04 -14.13 -0.57
N ILE A 136 8.05 -12.80 -0.70
CA ILE A 136 7.14 -12.07 -1.57
C ILE A 136 7.91 -11.46 -2.75
N GLU A 137 7.60 -11.95 -3.95
CA GLU A 137 8.03 -11.30 -5.18
C GLU A 137 6.99 -10.29 -5.64
N TRP A 138 7.38 -9.01 -5.67
CA TRP A 138 6.48 -7.91 -6.02
C TRP A 138 6.55 -7.56 -7.51
N ARG A 139 5.38 -7.49 -8.15
CA ARG A 139 5.21 -7.06 -9.53
C ARG A 139 4.40 -5.77 -9.59
N ARG A 140 4.94 -4.73 -10.22
CA ARG A 140 4.19 -3.48 -10.46
C ARG A 140 3.02 -3.73 -11.40
N VAL A 141 1.83 -3.25 -11.03
CA VAL A 141 0.58 -3.45 -11.80
C VAL A 141 -0.06 -2.15 -12.26
N GLY A 142 0.44 -1.00 -11.79
CA GLY A 142 -0.05 0.30 -12.22
C GLY A 142 0.99 1.40 -12.12
N GLY A 143 0.58 2.62 -12.48
CA GLY A 143 1.44 3.80 -12.46
C GLY A 143 2.43 3.85 -13.63
N SER A 144 3.59 4.48 -13.41
CA SER A 144 4.61 4.67 -14.45
C SER A 144 6.01 4.42 -13.91
N GLU A 145 7.00 4.25 -14.79
CA GLU A 145 8.40 4.14 -14.37
C GLU A 145 8.87 5.39 -13.61
N GLN A 146 8.42 6.57 -14.04
CA GLN A 146 8.81 7.84 -13.43
C GLN A 146 8.21 8.06 -12.04
N CYS A 147 6.96 7.65 -11.83
CA CYS A 147 6.23 7.94 -10.58
C CYS A 147 6.06 6.73 -9.67
N GLY A 148 6.48 5.54 -10.10
CA GLY A 148 6.11 4.30 -9.44
C GLY A 148 4.61 4.02 -9.59
N GLY A 149 4.10 3.17 -8.72
CA GLY A 149 2.71 2.76 -8.70
C GLY A 149 2.51 1.51 -7.84
N PRO A 150 1.26 1.06 -7.70
CA PRO A 150 0.92 -0.10 -6.90
C PRO A 150 1.58 -1.37 -7.45
N SER A 151 1.93 -2.26 -6.55
CA SER A 151 2.46 -3.57 -6.83
C SER A 151 1.60 -4.67 -6.21
N GLU A 152 1.59 -5.81 -6.86
CA GLU A 152 0.98 -7.04 -6.37
C GLU A 152 2.09 -8.05 -6.10
N GLY A 153 2.10 -8.64 -4.91
CA GLY A 153 2.95 -9.79 -4.63
C GLY A 153 2.32 -11.08 -5.13
N GLU A 154 3.13 -12.12 -5.31
CA GLU A 154 2.63 -13.45 -5.65
C GLU A 154 1.66 -13.98 -4.57
N PRO A 155 0.58 -14.70 -4.96
CA PRO A 155 -0.35 -15.28 -4.00
C PRO A 155 0.30 -16.29 -3.05
N ILE A 156 -0.14 -16.29 -1.79
CA ILE A 156 0.27 -17.24 -0.75
C ILE A 156 -0.82 -18.28 -0.56
N SER A 157 -0.56 -19.54 -0.90
CA SER A 157 -1.50 -20.64 -0.65
C SER A 157 -1.41 -21.16 0.78
N LEU A 158 -2.54 -21.42 1.43
CA LEU A 158 -2.67 -22.06 2.74
C LEU A 158 -3.56 -23.30 2.63
N ASP A 159 -3.00 -24.48 2.95
CA ASP A 159 -3.76 -25.72 3.05
C ASP A 159 -4.56 -25.76 4.36
N ILE A 160 -5.89 -25.72 4.26
CA ILE A 160 -6.84 -25.76 5.36
C ILE A 160 -7.37 -27.20 5.53
N PRO A 161 -7.25 -27.80 6.74
CA PRO A 161 -7.56 -29.21 6.98
C PRO A 161 -9.03 -29.60 6.84
#